data_AF-A0A937PR45-F1
#
_entry.id   AF-A0A937PR45-F1
#
_cell.length_a   1.000
_cell.length_b   1.000
_cell.length_c   1.000
_cell.angle_alpha   90.00
_cell.angle_beta   90.00
_cell.angle_gamma   90.00
#
_symmetry.space_group_name_H-M   'P 1'
#
loop_
_entity.id
_entity.type
_entity.pdbx_description
1 polymer ?
#
loop_
_entity_poly.entity_id
_entity_poly.type
_entity_poly.pdbx_seq_one_letter_code
_entity_poly.pdbx_strand_id
1 'polypeptide(L)'
;MGRNLGRREFLGTTVAAGVGAAVLGQRAFGQTGGKSIVVKAVRPNAVQGTTPDPKVVREMVHAAVSKLSGKSSPEEAWKCYIKPDDVVGVKINCLFGVGACTHPCVTDAVVEGIRMAGVPADKIIVWDREDEHLTKSGYTPGKKDGVLYTGVNGDWEDEPT
;
A
#
# COMPACT_ATOMS: atom_id res chain seq x y z
N MET A 1 30.73 -19.26 19.11
CA MET A 1 29.70 -18.27 19.52
C MET A 1 29.51 -17.30 18.36
N GLY A 2 28.61 -17.60 17.42
CA GLY A 2 28.42 -16.81 16.20
C GLY A 2 27.60 -15.54 16.49
N ARG A 3 28.15 -14.36 16.17
CA ARG A 3 27.41 -13.11 16.26
C ARG A 3 26.40 -13.07 15.11
N ASN A 4 25.10 -13.07 15.42
CA ASN A 4 24.04 -12.79 14.46
C ASN A 4 24.13 -11.32 14.06
N LEU A 5 24.71 -11.06 12.88
CA LEU A 5 24.75 -9.73 12.28
C LEU A 5 23.32 -9.32 11.90
N GLY A 6 22.83 -8.23 12.49
CA GLY A 6 21.52 -7.69 12.14
C GLY A 6 21.53 -7.10 10.73
N ARG A 7 20.37 -7.07 10.06
CA ARG A 7 20.18 -6.43 8.73
C ARG A 7 20.75 -5.01 8.63
N ARG A 8 20.83 -4.30 9.77
CA ARG A 8 21.38 -2.95 9.91
C ARG A 8 22.91 -2.90 9.91
N GLU A 9 23.60 -3.93 10.41
CA GLU A 9 25.07 -4.00 10.38
C GLU A 9 25.57 -4.45 9.01
N PHE A 10 24.84 -5.31 8.31
CA PHE A 10 25.21 -5.76 6.95
C PHE A 10 25.30 -4.59 5.95
N LEU A 11 24.36 -3.63 6.03
CA LEU A 11 24.38 -2.43 5.18
C LEU A 11 25.49 -1.43 5.56
N GLY A 12 26.00 -1.49 6.80
CA GLY A 12 27.08 -0.61 7.25
C GLY A 12 28.46 -1.02 6.74
N THR A 13 28.68 -2.32 6.51
CA THR A 13 30.01 -2.86 6.23
C THR A 13 30.40 -2.82 4.74
N THR A 14 29.45 -2.64 3.81
CA THR A 14 29.72 -2.67 2.35
C THR A 14 30.40 -1.41 1.81
N VAL A 15 30.46 -0.31 2.56
CA VAL A 15 31.03 0.97 2.09
C VAL A 15 32.58 0.98 2.11
N ALA A 16 33.23 0.02 2.77
CA ALA A 16 34.68 0.11 3.05
C ALA A 16 35.62 -0.66 2.09
N ALA A 17 35.15 -1.36 1.05
CA ALA A 17 36.05 -2.07 0.13
C ALA A 17 35.51 -2.14 -1.31
N GLY A 18 36.00 -1.27 -2.19
CA GLY A 18 35.71 -1.36 -3.62
C GLY A 18 36.12 -0.12 -4.44
N VAL A 19 37.42 0.16 -4.52
CA VAL A 19 38.00 1.09 -5.50
C VAL A 19 38.24 0.30 -6.81
N GLY A 20 37.52 0.60 -7.90
CA GLY A 20 37.88 0.11 -9.24
C GLY A 20 36.75 -0.14 -10.25
N ALA A 21 36.43 0.89 -11.05
CA ALA A 21 35.93 0.89 -12.44
C ALA A 21 34.71 0.03 -12.87
N ALA A 22 33.55 0.70 -13.03
CA ALA A 22 32.68 0.55 -14.20
C ALA A 22 31.84 1.84 -14.37
N VAL A 23 32.37 2.79 -15.14
CA VAL A 23 31.60 3.92 -15.67
C VAL A 23 30.78 3.38 -16.83
N LEU A 24 29.49 3.10 -16.61
CA LEU A 24 28.43 3.03 -17.63
C LEU A 24 27.10 2.90 -16.88
N GLY A 25 26.30 3.97 -16.88
CA GLY A 25 24.91 3.90 -16.41
C GLY A 25 24.65 4.32 -14.97
N GLN A 26 25.36 5.32 -14.44
CA GLN A 26 24.78 6.15 -13.39
C GLN A 26 23.66 7.00 -14.01
N ARG A 27 22.50 6.38 -14.28
CA ARG A 27 21.26 7.13 -14.06
C ARG A 27 21.21 7.34 -12.57
N ALA A 28 21.79 8.46 -12.15
CA ALA A 28 21.49 9.04 -10.87
C ALA A 28 19.97 9.18 -10.83
N PHE A 29 19.29 8.23 -10.19
CA PHE A 29 18.18 8.60 -9.33
C PHE A 29 18.80 9.62 -8.39
N GLY A 30 18.68 10.90 -8.76
CA GLY A 30 19.20 11.99 -7.98
C GLY A 30 18.77 11.71 -6.56
N GLN A 31 19.74 11.52 -5.66
CA GLN A 31 19.49 11.56 -4.24
C GLN A 31 18.96 12.96 -3.97
N THR A 32 17.65 13.15 -4.04
CA THR A 32 17.01 14.29 -3.42
C THR A 32 17.35 14.16 -1.94
N GLY A 33 18.22 15.03 -1.44
CA GLY A 33 18.83 14.99 -0.11
C GLY A 33 17.85 15.22 1.05
N GLY A 34 16.74 14.47 1.08
CA GLY A 34 15.75 14.44 2.14
C GLY A 34 15.56 13.03 2.67
N LYS A 35 15.28 12.91 3.98
CA LYS A 35 14.90 11.63 4.59
C LYS A 35 13.51 11.24 4.09
N SER A 36 13.31 9.98 3.70
CA SER A 36 11.96 9.45 3.43
C SER A 36 11.10 9.54 4.69
N ILE A 37 9.85 9.97 4.52
CA ILE A 37 8.88 10.03 5.63
C ILE A 37 8.22 8.66 5.75
N VAL A 38 8.25 8.10 6.97
CA VAL A 38 7.54 6.86 7.31
C VAL A 38 6.60 7.15 8.46
N VAL A 39 5.33 6.82 8.28
CA VAL A 39 4.31 6.93 9.33
C VAL A 39 3.92 5.54 9.82
N LYS A 40 3.93 5.37 11.14
CA LYS A 40 3.43 4.17 11.81
C LYS A 40 2.23 4.54 12.67
N ALA A 41 1.05 4.01 12.33
CA ALA A 41 -0.14 4.10 13.18
C ALA A 41 -0.25 2.85 14.07
N VAL A 42 -0.48 3.06 15.37
CA VAL A 42 -0.68 1.99 16.35
C VAL A 42 -1.82 2.40 17.27
N ARG A 43 -2.79 1.51 17.48
CA ARG A 43 -3.78 1.66 18.55
C ARG A 43 -3.90 0.34 19.34
N PRO A 44 -3.96 0.41 20.69
CA PRO A 44 -4.36 -0.73 21.50
C PRO A 44 -5.74 -1.24 21.07
N ASN A 45 -5.92 -2.55 21.09
CA ASN A 45 -7.20 -3.23 20.80
C ASN A 45 -7.78 -2.95 19.40
N ALA A 46 -6.96 -2.48 18.45
CA ALA A 46 -7.37 -2.35 17.04
C ALA A 46 -7.72 -3.71 16.40
N VAL A 47 -7.20 -4.79 16.99
CA VAL A 47 -7.50 -6.18 16.63
C VAL A 47 -7.84 -6.95 17.90
N GLN A 48 -8.93 -7.71 17.85
CA GLN A 48 -9.34 -8.64 18.91
C GLN A 48 -9.19 -10.07 18.37
N GLY A 49 -8.24 -10.83 18.91
CA GLY A 49 -7.85 -12.11 18.31
C GLY A 49 -7.29 -11.90 16.90
N THR A 50 -8.01 -12.37 15.89
CA THR A 50 -7.71 -12.18 14.47
C THR A 50 -8.64 -11.18 13.77
N THR A 51 -9.58 -10.59 14.50
CA THR A 51 -10.62 -9.72 13.95
C THR A 51 -10.28 -8.26 14.19
N PRO A 52 -9.96 -7.47 13.16
CA PRO A 52 -9.79 -6.03 13.30
C PRO A 52 -11.12 -5.33 13.54
N ASP A 53 -11.12 -4.26 14.34
CA ASP A 53 -12.25 -3.35 14.46
C ASP A 53 -12.25 -2.38 13.25
N PRO A 54 -13.25 -2.43 12.35
CA PRO A 54 -13.25 -1.61 11.14
C PRO A 54 -13.23 -0.11 11.41
N LYS A 55 -13.89 0.35 12.48
CA LYS A 55 -13.93 1.77 12.84
C LYS A 55 -12.55 2.25 13.28
N VAL A 56 -11.88 1.46 14.12
CA VAL A 56 -10.53 1.79 14.61
C VAL A 56 -9.52 1.76 13.46
N VAL A 57 -9.59 0.76 12.57
CA VAL A 57 -8.73 0.68 11.38
C VAL A 57 -8.93 1.89 10.47
N ARG A 58 -10.18 2.28 10.20
CA ARG A 58 -10.47 3.49 9.42
C ARG A 58 -9.82 4.73 10.02
N GLU A 59 -10.00 4.96 11.31
CA GLU A 59 -9.36 6.09 12.02
C GLU A 59 -7.83 6.04 11.93
N MET A 60 -7.23 4.86 12.05
CA MET A 60 -5.78 4.69 11.95
C MET A 60 -5.25 5.00 10.54
N VAL A 61 -5.94 4.53 9.49
CA VAL A 61 -5.57 4.79 8.09
C VAL A 61 -5.61 6.28 7.81
N HIS A 62 -6.72 6.96 8.14
CA HIS A 62 -6.85 8.40 7.90
C HIS A 62 -5.85 9.22 8.72
N ALA A 63 -5.63 8.88 9.99
CA ALA A 63 -4.60 9.53 10.81
C ALA A 63 -3.20 9.35 10.22
N ALA A 64 -2.90 8.19 9.63
CA ALA A 64 -1.61 7.94 8.97
C ALA A 64 -1.43 8.83 7.72
N VAL A 65 -2.45 8.94 6.87
CA VAL A 65 -2.39 9.80 5.67
C VAL A 65 -2.34 11.29 6.02
N SER A 66 -3.10 11.72 7.02
CA SER A 66 -3.02 13.08 7.59
C SER A 66 -1.61 13.38 8.12
N LYS A 67 -1.02 12.46 8.89
CA LYS A 67 0.35 12.62 9.39
C LYS A 67 1.38 12.64 8.26
N LEU A 68 1.19 11.85 7.20
CA LEU A 68 2.08 11.78 6.05
C LEU A 68 2.05 13.08 5.23
N SER A 69 0.87 13.64 5.00
CA SER A 69 0.66 14.90 4.25
C SER A 69 0.92 16.17 5.05
N GLY A 70 0.96 16.06 6.39
CA GLY A 70 1.01 17.23 7.28
C GLY A 70 -0.32 18.00 7.36
N LYS A 71 -1.43 17.45 6.84
CA LYS A 71 -2.76 18.06 6.93
C LYS A 71 -3.52 17.53 8.14
N SER A 72 -4.35 18.37 8.75
CA SER A 72 -5.20 17.99 9.88
C SER A 72 -6.52 17.34 9.45
N SER A 73 -7.04 17.72 8.28
CA SER A 73 -8.23 17.10 7.68
C SER A 73 -7.84 15.84 6.88
N PRO A 74 -8.51 14.69 7.08
CA PRO A 74 -8.34 13.52 6.22
C PRO A 74 -8.60 13.83 4.75
N GLU A 75 -9.64 14.60 4.44
CA GLU A 75 -9.99 14.95 3.06
C GLU A 75 -8.87 15.74 2.37
N GLU A 76 -8.36 16.79 3.03
CA GLU A 76 -7.22 17.57 2.52
C GLU A 76 -5.95 16.71 2.39
N ALA A 77 -5.77 15.75 3.30
CA ALA A 77 -4.63 14.84 3.28
C ALA A 77 -4.63 13.94 2.05
N TRP A 78 -5.77 13.33 1.71
CA TRP A 78 -5.90 12.48 0.52
C TRP A 78 -5.75 13.30 -0.77
N LYS A 79 -6.29 14.53 -0.81
CA LYS A 79 -6.13 15.47 -1.94
C LYS A 79 -4.68 15.89 -2.20
N CYS A 80 -3.76 15.66 -1.27
CA CYS A 80 -2.32 15.89 -1.52
C CYS A 80 -1.71 14.87 -2.48
N TYR A 81 -2.33 13.69 -2.63
CA TYR A 81 -1.76 12.56 -3.39
C TYR A 81 -2.64 12.11 -4.55
N ILE A 82 -3.93 12.43 -4.51
CA ILE A 82 -4.94 11.94 -5.46
C ILE A 82 -5.77 13.13 -5.96
N LYS A 83 -5.99 13.18 -7.28
CA LYS A 83 -6.81 14.19 -7.94
C LYS A 83 -8.19 13.62 -8.32
N PRO A 84 -9.25 14.45 -8.37
CA PRO A 84 -10.59 13.99 -8.71
C PRO A 84 -10.73 13.31 -10.09
N ASP A 85 -9.86 13.63 -11.04
CA ASP A 85 -9.89 13.13 -12.41
C ASP A 85 -9.10 11.82 -12.61
N ASP A 86 -8.32 11.40 -11.60
CA ASP A 86 -7.51 10.17 -11.63
C ASP A 86 -8.37 8.90 -11.80
N VAL A 87 -7.75 7.87 -12.40
CA VAL A 87 -8.19 6.47 -12.28
C VAL A 87 -7.24 5.79 -11.30
N VAL A 88 -7.79 5.23 -10.22
CA VAL A 88 -6.99 4.78 -9.08
C VAL A 88 -7.06 3.25 -8.94
N GLY A 89 -5.91 2.60 -9.14
CA GLY A 89 -5.72 1.18 -8.86
C GLY A 89 -5.23 0.95 -7.42
N VAL A 90 -5.97 0.17 -6.63
CA VAL A 90 -5.62 -0.24 -5.27
C VAL A 90 -5.18 -1.69 -5.29
N LYS A 91 -3.87 -1.90 -5.28
CA LYS A 91 -3.28 -3.24 -5.21
C LYS A 91 -3.38 -3.79 -3.79
N ILE A 92 -4.07 -4.92 -3.64
CA ILE A 92 -4.15 -5.68 -2.38
C ILE A 92 -3.40 -7.01 -2.50
N ASN A 93 -3.18 -7.69 -1.38
CA ASN A 93 -2.62 -9.04 -1.37
C ASN A 93 -3.63 -10.03 -0.77
N CYS A 94 -3.97 -11.06 -1.54
CA CYS A 94 -4.95 -12.09 -1.22
C CYS A 94 -4.37 -13.52 -1.40
N LEU A 95 -3.09 -13.65 -1.76
CA LEU A 95 -2.46 -14.91 -2.17
C LEU A 95 -2.65 -16.06 -1.16
N PHE A 96 -2.65 -15.75 0.14
CA PHE A 96 -2.72 -16.74 1.20
C PHE A 96 -4.11 -16.84 1.88
N GLY A 97 -5.13 -16.17 1.35
CA GLY A 97 -6.51 -16.23 1.86
C GLY A 97 -6.72 -15.59 3.24
N VAL A 98 -7.82 -15.95 3.91
CA VAL A 98 -8.16 -15.45 5.24
C VAL A 98 -7.02 -15.75 6.24
N GLY A 99 -6.57 -14.71 6.94
CA GLY A 99 -5.49 -14.78 7.94
C GLY A 99 -4.12 -14.29 7.45
N ALA A 100 -3.93 -14.20 6.12
CA ALA A 100 -2.68 -13.72 5.53
C ALA A 100 -2.95 -12.89 4.25
N CYS A 101 -3.92 -11.99 4.33
CA CYS A 101 -4.29 -11.06 3.27
C CYS A 101 -4.39 -9.62 3.79
N THR A 102 -4.45 -8.66 2.86
CA THR A 102 -4.93 -7.31 3.18
C THR A 102 -6.39 -7.43 3.61
N HIS A 103 -6.69 -7.14 4.87
CA HIS A 103 -8.04 -7.28 5.40
C HIS A 103 -9.03 -6.31 4.72
N PRO A 104 -10.26 -6.72 4.37
CA PRO A 104 -11.23 -5.87 3.69
C PRO A 104 -11.45 -4.49 4.33
N CYS A 105 -11.52 -4.41 5.66
CA CYS A 105 -11.70 -3.11 6.35
C CYS A 105 -10.54 -2.11 6.13
N VAL A 106 -9.33 -2.56 5.83
CA VAL A 106 -8.20 -1.68 5.46
C VAL A 106 -8.45 -1.12 4.06
N THR A 107 -8.83 -1.99 3.12
CA THR A 107 -9.17 -1.63 1.75
C THR A 107 -10.34 -0.65 1.72
N ASP A 108 -11.40 -0.90 2.49
CA ASP A 108 -12.56 -0.02 2.61
C ASP A 108 -12.17 1.38 3.09
N ALA A 109 -11.28 1.48 4.10
CA ALA A 109 -10.78 2.77 4.57
C ALA A 109 -9.93 3.53 3.53
N VAL A 110 -9.18 2.80 2.70
CA VAL A 110 -8.44 3.40 1.58
C VAL A 110 -9.39 3.88 0.49
N VAL A 111 -10.37 3.06 0.10
CA VAL A 111 -11.41 3.42 -0.88
C VAL A 111 -12.21 4.64 -0.41
N GLU A 112 -12.59 4.70 0.86
CA GLU A 112 -13.25 5.87 1.46
C GLU A 112 -12.39 7.13 1.30
N GLY A 113 -11.09 7.03 1.58
CA GLY A 113 -10.13 8.13 1.40
C GLY A 113 -9.97 8.60 -0.04
N ILE A 114 -9.92 7.67 -1.00
CA ILE A 114 -9.89 7.97 -2.44
C ILE A 114 -11.16 8.73 -2.85
N ARG A 115 -12.33 8.32 -2.34
CA ARG A 115 -13.60 9.02 -2.59
C ARG A 115 -13.62 10.42 -1.95
N MET A 116 -13.05 10.60 -0.76
CA MET A 116 -12.88 11.93 -0.14
C MET A 116 -12.02 12.86 -1.02
N ALA A 117 -11.05 12.31 -1.76
CA ALA A 117 -10.26 13.10 -2.72
C ALA A 117 -11.07 13.55 -3.96
N GLY A 118 -12.31 13.06 -4.11
CA GLY A 118 -13.23 13.44 -5.19
C GLY A 118 -13.24 12.47 -6.37
N VAL A 119 -12.54 11.33 -6.29
CA VAL A 119 -12.53 10.32 -7.35
C VAL A 119 -13.89 9.59 -7.40
N PRO A 120 -14.57 9.57 -8.56
CA PRO A 120 -15.78 8.79 -8.76
C PRO A 120 -15.57 7.28 -8.53
N ALA A 121 -16.56 6.60 -7.96
CA ALA A 121 -16.41 5.19 -7.58
C ALA A 121 -16.09 4.26 -8.77
N ASP A 122 -16.62 4.58 -9.95
CA ASP A 122 -16.39 3.84 -11.20
C ASP A 122 -14.97 4.03 -11.79
N LYS A 123 -14.17 4.95 -11.22
CA LYS A 123 -12.75 5.13 -11.50
C LYS A 123 -11.82 4.48 -10.45
N ILE A 124 -12.38 3.73 -9.50
CA ILE A 124 -11.60 3.03 -8.47
C ILE A 124 -11.61 1.53 -8.77
N ILE A 125 -10.42 0.95 -8.86
CA ILE A 125 -10.23 -0.48 -9.13
C ILE A 125 -9.42 -1.09 -7.99
N VAL A 126 -10.03 -1.94 -7.18
CA VAL A 126 -9.33 -2.77 -6.20
C VAL A 126 -8.95 -4.08 -6.88
N TRP A 127 -7.65 -4.42 -6.87
CA TRP A 127 -7.19 -5.56 -7.63
C TRP A 127 -6.12 -6.41 -6.97
N ASP A 128 -6.15 -7.69 -7.31
CA ASP A 128 -5.05 -8.63 -7.06
C ASP A 128 -4.85 -9.59 -8.25
N ARG A 129 -4.16 -10.73 -8.04
CA ARG A 129 -3.80 -11.67 -9.10
C ARG A 129 -5.01 -12.41 -9.67
N GLU A 130 -5.86 -13.01 -8.83
CA GLU A 130 -6.96 -13.90 -9.26
C GLU A 130 -8.20 -13.70 -8.39
N ASP A 131 -9.38 -13.75 -9.01
CA ASP A 131 -10.68 -13.63 -8.33
C ASP A 131 -10.90 -14.72 -7.26
N GLU A 132 -10.35 -15.91 -7.49
CA GLU A 132 -10.40 -17.00 -6.50
C GLU A 132 -9.68 -16.60 -5.21
N HIS A 133 -8.52 -15.94 -5.32
CA HIS A 133 -7.79 -15.44 -4.16
C HIS A 133 -8.56 -14.31 -3.45
N LEU A 134 -9.17 -13.39 -4.20
CA LEU A 134 -10.05 -12.36 -3.62
C LEU A 134 -11.16 -13.01 -2.78
N THR A 135 -11.85 -14.00 -3.34
CA THR A 135 -12.93 -14.73 -2.67
C THR A 135 -12.43 -15.43 -1.40
N LYS A 136 -11.28 -16.12 -1.46
CA LYS A 136 -10.62 -16.75 -0.31
C LYS A 136 -10.17 -15.76 0.76
N SER A 137 -10.06 -14.47 0.44
CA SER A 137 -9.69 -13.40 1.38
C SER A 137 -10.87 -12.60 1.91
N GLY A 138 -12.11 -13.01 1.60
CA GLY A 138 -13.33 -12.35 2.07
C GLY A 138 -13.75 -11.13 1.23
N TYR A 139 -13.20 -10.98 0.03
CA TYR A 139 -13.70 -10.03 -0.97
C TYR A 139 -14.75 -10.69 -1.87
N THR A 140 -15.56 -9.87 -2.52
CA THR A 140 -16.49 -10.32 -3.56
C THR A 140 -16.07 -9.68 -4.88
N PRO A 141 -15.54 -10.46 -5.83
CA PRO A 141 -15.26 -9.95 -7.17
C PRO A 141 -16.50 -9.35 -7.84
N GLY A 142 -16.30 -8.31 -8.65
CA GLY A 142 -17.35 -7.55 -9.32
C GLY A 142 -17.48 -6.12 -8.82
N LYS A 143 -18.57 -5.44 -9.22
CA LYS A 143 -18.85 -4.06 -8.82
C LYS A 143 -19.59 -4.02 -7.49
N LYS A 144 -19.03 -3.28 -6.53
CA LYS A 144 -19.66 -2.98 -5.23
C LYS A 144 -19.59 -1.48 -4.98
N ASP A 145 -20.74 -0.85 -4.75
CA ASP A 145 -20.86 0.61 -4.52
C ASP A 145 -20.18 1.47 -5.62
N GLY A 146 -20.16 0.95 -6.85
CA GLY A 146 -19.51 1.56 -8.02
C GLY A 146 -18.03 1.19 -8.22
N VAL A 147 -17.35 0.69 -7.17
CA VAL A 147 -15.94 0.29 -7.21
C VAL A 147 -15.81 -1.11 -7.80
N LEU A 148 -14.83 -1.33 -8.69
CA LEU A 148 -14.54 -2.64 -9.26
C LEU A 148 -13.55 -3.41 -8.38
N TYR A 149 -13.90 -4.63 -7.98
CA TYR A 149 -13.01 -5.59 -7.33
C TYR A 149 -12.71 -6.71 -8.33
N THR A 150 -11.44 -6.89 -8.72
CA THR A 150 -11.09 -7.86 -9.79
C THR A 150 -9.69 -8.45 -9.62
N GLY A 151 -9.53 -9.71 -10.00
CA GLY A 151 -8.26 -10.30 -10.36
C GLY A 151 -7.82 -9.85 -11.75
N VAL A 152 -6.52 -9.97 -12.03
CA VAL A 152 -5.98 -9.96 -13.41
C VAL A 152 -6.33 -11.27 -14.12
N ASN A 153 -6.54 -12.36 -13.37
CA ASN A 153 -7.02 -13.66 -13.87
C ASN A 153 -6.16 -14.26 -14.99
N GLY A 154 -4.85 -14.00 -14.95
CA GLY A 154 -3.91 -14.53 -15.93
C GLY A 154 -3.80 -13.70 -17.22
N ASP A 155 -4.53 -12.59 -17.33
CA ASP A 155 -4.43 -11.61 -18.42
C ASP A 155 -3.19 -10.73 -18.24
N TRP A 156 -2.02 -11.36 -18.41
CA TRP A 156 -0.73 -10.69 -18.33
C TRP A 156 -0.37 -10.06 -19.67
N GLU A 157 0.39 -8.98 -19.63
CA GLU A 157 0.97 -8.40 -20.83
C GLU A 157 1.91 -9.40 -21.50
N ASP A 158 1.90 -9.43 -22.84
CA ASP A 158 2.75 -10.33 -23.63
C ASP A 158 4.25 -10.03 -23.46
N GLU A 159 4.60 -8.79 -23.12
CA GLU A 159 5.96 -8.28 -22.94
C GLU A 159 6.04 -7.36 -21.72
N PRO A 160 7.18 -7.29 -21.01
CA PRO A 160 7.33 -6.41 -19.84
C PRO A 160 7.36 -4.93 -20.26
N THR A 161 6.57 -4.09 -19.58
CA THR A 161 6.63 -2.61 -19.69
C THR A 161 7.78 -1.97 -18.91
#